data_AF-A0A914W8U1-F1
#
_entry.id   AF-A0A914W8U1-F1
#
_cell.length_a   1.000
_cell.length_b   1.000
_cell.length_c   1.000
_cell.angle_alpha   90.00
_cell.angle_beta   90.00
_cell.angle_gamma   90.00
#
_symmetry.space_group_name_H-M   'P 1'
#
loop_
_entity.id
_entity.type
_entity.pdbx_description
1 polymer ?
#
loop_
_entity_poly.entity_id
_entity_poly.type
_entity_poly.pdbx_seq_one_letter_code
_entity_poly.pdbx_strand_id
1 'polypeptide(L)'
;MLLFAAFFFLFYITMNWPYLLLVFIDAAVRAPVAVIPAAQPQIAARPQGIVIEVQRPRLSGERPQLVGFVNDKQSMIESSGRVDFSVCAAGLGDQNASVRYNWTITSMDEELNESFRAQFLTDRCKLRWRALREGAYRVRVDVFYSTTSQLHYALATGNRTVKVRDIWIVAIGDSFASGEGSPDTPVKMHGIIPARWLSEACHRSSRSWMFKIYEKIVKQYPDYGILFTYLPCTGAAISSGILEKLKGSAEESQMDRVRELKELRRRAPDVLLASAGGNDLGYADIMYSMLWGDSKAVFDTLDMRFFFLSHQLDRLAHAIHEGLGILPRATVFPHYFDLSRNELGQIDANCSDLLHASTDDFVFAEKHILKRINKIISDKAAKHHWTVVDDVGEIFERHGFCSNESFILSLRDSFEIQGNNFGAFHPIEEAHRRISESAWSKIKHLITQS
;
A
#
# COMPACT_ATOMS: atom_id res chain seq x y z
N MET A 1 -2.48 31.80 -30.76
CA MET A 1 -2.72 33.23 -30.50
C MET A 1 -4.06 33.56 -31.12
N LEU A 2 -5.11 33.72 -30.30
CA LEU A 2 -5.66 35.04 -29.95
C LEU A 2 -6.37 35.63 -31.19
N LEU A 3 -7.67 35.89 -31.20
CA LEU A 3 -8.39 36.85 -30.36
C LEU A 3 -9.87 36.80 -30.81
N PHE A 4 -10.84 36.76 -29.87
CA PHE A 4 -11.65 37.93 -29.46
C PHE A 4 -12.51 38.51 -30.59
N ALA A 5 -13.78 38.86 -30.43
CA ALA A 5 -14.55 39.15 -29.24
C ALA A 5 -16.05 39.10 -29.60
N ALA A 6 -16.80 38.33 -28.82
CA ALA A 6 -18.17 38.68 -28.49
C ALA A 6 -18.08 39.55 -27.23
N PHE A 7 -18.32 40.85 -27.37
CA PHE A 7 -18.47 41.78 -26.27
C PHE A 7 -19.47 42.86 -26.72
N PHE A 8 -20.37 43.26 -25.82
CA PHE A 8 -21.52 44.17 -25.99
C PHE A 8 -22.88 43.49 -26.26
N PHE A 9 -23.33 42.60 -25.38
CA PHE A 9 -24.21 42.91 -24.23
C PHE A 9 -24.05 44.32 -23.60
N LEU A 10 -25.18 45.01 -23.37
CA LEU A 10 -25.36 46.39 -22.86
C LEU A 10 -25.29 47.49 -23.91
N PHE A 11 -26.44 47.80 -24.52
CA PHE A 11 -27.05 49.12 -24.40
C PHE A 11 -28.53 49.02 -24.83
N TYR A 12 -29.43 49.59 -24.03
CA TYR A 12 -30.84 49.83 -24.32
C TYR A 12 -31.89 48.72 -24.02
N ILE A 13 -31.99 48.30 -22.76
CA ILE A 13 -33.14 48.62 -21.87
C ILE A 13 -33.72 50.02 -22.12
N THR A 14 -35.03 50.16 -21.88
CA THR A 14 -35.82 51.42 -21.78
C THR A 14 -36.54 51.83 -23.07
N MET A 15 -37.83 51.48 -23.19
CA MET A 15 -38.94 52.45 -23.23
C MET A 15 -40.28 51.79 -23.64
N ASN A 16 -41.24 51.86 -22.72
CA ASN A 16 -42.68 52.10 -22.89
C ASN A 16 -43.59 51.14 -23.71
N TRP A 17 -44.38 50.39 -22.93
CA TRP A 17 -45.83 50.10 -23.12
C TRP A 17 -46.68 51.33 -23.58
N PRO A 18 -48.01 51.17 -23.83
CA PRO A 18 -48.77 50.18 -24.61
C PRO A 18 -49.79 50.91 -25.53
N TYR A 19 -50.74 50.25 -26.23
CA TYR A 19 -52.16 50.69 -26.38
C TYR A 19 -53.00 49.88 -27.39
N LEU A 20 -54.28 49.63 -26.99
CA LEU A 20 -55.51 49.47 -27.79
C LEU A 20 -55.69 48.19 -28.67
N LEU A 21 -56.84 47.51 -28.81
CA LEU A 21 -58.21 47.66 -28.27
C LEU A 21 -59.09 46.43 -28.69
N LEU A 22 -59.96 45.97 -27.78
CA LEU A 22 -61.35 45.41 -27.91
C LEU A 22 -61.72 44.20 -28.81
N VAL A 23 -62.56 43.29 -28.27
CA VAL A 23 -64.02 43.10 -28.59
C VAL A 23 -64.68 42.03 -27.66
N PHE A 24 -65.52 42.49 -26.72
CA PHE A 24 -66.94 42.14 -26.39
C PHE A 24 -67.53 40.70 -26.53
N ILE A 25 -68.12 40.09 -25.46
CA ILE A 25 -69.52 40.22 -24.92
C ILE A 25 -69.99 39.01 -24.05
N ASP A 26 -70.68 39.39 -22.96
CA ASP A 26 -71.74 38.81 -22.10
C ASP A 26 -71.69 37.49 -21.30
N ALA A 27 -71.76 37.70 -19.97
CA ALA A 27 -72.79 37.30 -19.00
C ALA A 27 -73.27 35.83 -18.91
N ALA A 28 -73.05 35.20 -17.75
CA ALA A 28 -74.05 35.20 -16.66
C ALA A 28 -73.64 34.32 -15.46
N VAL A 29 -74.18 34.72 -14.30
CA VAL A 29 -74.43 33.94 -13.06
C VAL A 29 -73.30 33.81 -12.03
N ARG A 30 -73.57 34.43 -10.87
CA ARG A 30 -72.84 34.35 -9.60
C ARG A 30 -73.04 32.98 -8.93
N ALA A 31 -71.95 32.37 -8.48
CA ALA A 31 -71.90 31.54 -7.27
C ALA A 31 -70.55 31.78 -6.58
N PRO A 32 -70.48 31.84 -5.23
CA PRO A 32 -69.23 32.06 -4.54
C PRO A 32 -68.37 30.82 -4.70
N VAL A 33 -67.26 30.92 -5.43
CA VAL A 33 -66.23 29.89 -5.42
C VAL A 33 -65.64 29.91 -4.03
N ALA A 34 -65.90 28.84 -3.28
CA ALA A 34 -65.22 28.54 -2.05
C ALA A 34 -63.70 28.65 -2.30
N VAL A 35 -63.04 29.51 -1.55
CA VAL A 35 -61.60 29.44 -1.37
C VAL A 35 -61.34 28.08 -0.74
N ILE A 36 -61.01 27.08 -1.55
CA ILE A 36 -60.37 25.87 -1.08
C ILE A 36 -59.03 26.38 -0.54
N PRO A 37 -58.76 26.32 0.78
CA PRO A 37 -57.42 26.58 1.24
C PRO A 37 -56.55 25.54 0.53
N ALA A 38 -55.49 25.99 -0.15
CA ALA A 38 -54.47 25.10 -0.67
C ALA A 38 -54.14 24.12 0.45
N ALA A 39 -54.55 22.86 0.29
CA ALA A 39 -54.31 21.84 1.26
C ALA A 39 -52.79 21.82 1.46
N GLN A 40 -52.34 22.23 2.64
CA GLN A 40 -51.00 21.86 3.09
C GLN A 40 -50.93 20.34 2.89
N PRO A 41 -49.94 19.80 2.16
CA PRO A 41 -49.73 18.38 2.16
C PRO A 41 -49.24 17.98 3.55
N GLN A 42 -50.16 17.82 4.49
CA GLN A 42 -49.97 17.08 5.73
C GLN A 42 -50.07 15.59 5.40
N ILE A 43 -49.13 15.11 4.58
CA ILE A 43 -48.73 13.72 4.64
C ILE A 43 -47.26 13.80 4.98
N ALA A 44 -46.94 13.59 6.26
CA ALA A 44 -45.59 13.27 6.67
C ALA A 44 -45.26 11.90 6.07
N ALA A 45 -44.99 11.87 4.76
CA ALA A 45 -44.56 10.66 4.08
C ALA A 45 -43.29 10.22 4.80
N ARG A 46 -43.33 9.01 5.38
CA ARG A 46 -42.13 8.44 6.01
C ARG A 46 -41.03 8.46 4.94
N PRO A 47 -39.84 9.03 5.24
CA PRO A 47 -38.75 9.06 4.27
C PRO A 47 -38.46 7.64 3.79
N GLN A 48 -38.19 7.48 2.49
CA GLN A 48 -37.79 6.18 1.96
C GLN A 48 -36.48 5.73 2.62
N GLY A 49 -36.34 4.43 2.93
CA GLY A 49 -35.09 3.89 3.43
C GLY A 49 -34.05 3.81 2.30
N ILE A 50 -32.85 4.36 2.53
CA ILE A 50 -31.73 4.25 1.59
C ILE A 50 -30.54 3.53 2.21
N VAL A 51 -29.86 2.73 1.40
CA VAL A 51 -28.68 1.98 1.80
C VAL A 51 -27.45 2.87 1.68
N ILE A 52 -26.70 3.01 2.77
CA ILE A 52 -25.38 3.64 2.75
C ILE A 52 -24.36 2.59 2.35
N GLU A 53 -23.76 2.73 1.18
CA GLU A 53 -22.58 1.99 0.77
C GLU A 53 -21.35 2.54 1.51
N VAL A 54 -20.50 1.65 1.99
CA VAL A 54 -19.30 1.99 2.75
C VAL A 54 -18.11 1.36 2.07
N GLN A 55 -17.12 2.19 1.75
CA GLN A 55 -15.88 1.77 1.17
C GLN A 55 -14.74 2.27 2.05
N ARG A 56 -14.01 1.33 2.66
CA ARG A 56 -12.65 1.62 3.14
C ARG A 56 -11.76 1.83 1.91
N PRO A 57 -10.67 2.62 1.97
CA PRO A 57 -9.71 2.75 0.87
C PRO A 57 -9.35 1.39 0.27
N ARG A 58 -10.03 1.10 -0.84
CA ARG A 58 -9.99 -0.10 -1.66
C ARG A 58 -10.43 0.37 -3.01
N LEU A 59 -9.50 0.81 -3.84
CA LEU A 59 -9.90 1.41 -5.11
C LEU A 59 -10.11 0.31 -6.15
N SER A 60 -11.36 0.18 -6.56
CA SER A 60 -11.72 -0.16 -7.94
C SER A 60 -11.01 0.84 -8.87
N GLY A 61 -10.12 0.34 -9.72
CA GLY A 61 -9.35 1.11 -10.70
C GLY A 61 -8.34 0.21 -11.42
N GLU A 62 -7.82 0.66 -12.57
CA GLU A 62 -7.03 -0.13 -13.54
C GLU A 62 -5.73 -0.77 -12.99
N ARG A 63 -5.31 -0.43 -11.76
CA ARG A 63 -4.21 -1.09 -11.03
C ARG A 63 -4.61 -1.36 -9.56
N PRO A 64 -5.39 -2.42 -9.29
CA PRO A 64 -5.87 -2.77 -7.94
C PRO A 64 -4.77 -2.98 -6.90
N GLN A 65 -3.54 -3.19 -7.37
CA GLN A 65 -2.37 -3.56 -6.59
C GLN A 65 -1.68 -2.39 -5.85
N LEU A 66 -1.98 -1.11 -6.14
CA LEU A 66 -1.33 0.05 -5.47
C LEU A 66 -2.20 0.76 -4.42
N VAL A 67 -3.16 0.06 -3.84
CA VAL A 67 -4.07 0.63 -2.84
C VAL A 67 -3.37 0.85 -1.49
N GLY A 68 -3.60 2.02 -0.90
CA GLY A 68 -3.18 2.27 0.49
C GLY A 68 -1.68 2.48 0.68
N PHE A 69 -0.94 2.80 -0.39
CA PHE A 69 0.47 3.15 -0.30
C PHE A 69 0.67 4.43 0.52
N VAL A 70 1.48 4.33 1.57
CA VAL A 70 1.73 5.42 2.53
C VAL A 70 3.22 5.53 2.84
N ASN A 71 4.00 5.88 1.82
CA ASN A 71 5.45 6.01 1.92
C ASN A 71 5.90 7.38 2.46
N ASP A 72 4.98 8.33 2.61
CA ASP A 72 5.24 9.69 3.05
C ASP A 72 4.13 10.21 3.97
N LYS A 73 4.40 11.34 4.64
CA LYS A 73 3.50 11.96 5.61
C LYS A 73 2.13 12.28 5.01
N GLN A 74 2.09 12.82 3.80
CA GLN A 74 0.85 13.28 3.18
C GLN A 74 -0.06 12.09 2.87
N SER A 75 0.49 11.07 2.22
CA SER A 75 -0.23 9.84 1.91
C SER A 75 -0.77 9.14 3.17
N MET A 76 0.02 9.10 4.24
CA MET A 76 -0.40 8.57 5.55
C MET A 76 -1.57 9.35 6.13
N ILE A 77 -1.48 10.69 6.14
CA ILE A 77 -2.54 11.59 6.62
C ILE A 77 -3.83 11.39 5.82
N GLU A 78 -3.74 11.26 4.49
CA GLU A 78 -4.91 11.13 3.62
C GLU A 78 -5.60 9.76 3.68
N SER A 79 -4.85 8.70 4.02
CA SER A 79 -5.33 7.32 3.97
C SER A 79 -5.76 6.77 5.32
N SER A 80 -5.06 7.14 6.40
CA SER A 80 -5.34 6.65 7.76
C SER A 80 -6.75 7.04 8.21
N GLY A 81 -7.53 6.07 8.68
CA GLY A 81 -8.88 6.25 9.18
C GLY A 81 -9.92 6.61 8.12
N ARG A 82 -9.57 6.63 6.83
CA ARG A 82 -10.46 7.08 5.76
C ARG A 82 -11.63 6.11 5.53
N VAL A 83 -12.80 6.69 5.27
CA VAL A 83 -14.04 6.02 4.89
C VAL A 83 -14.75 6.83 3.82
N ASP A 84 -15.09 6.20 2.71
CA ASP A 84 -15.92 6.78 1.67
C ASP A 84 -17.35 6.20 1.81
N PHE A 85 -18.34 7.09 1.93
CA PHE A 85 -19.77 6.77 1.99
C PHE A 85 -20.44 7.14 0.67
N SER A 86 -21.39 6.31 0.21
CA SER A 86 -22.17 6.55 -1.00
C SER A 86 -23.63 6.17 -0.80
N VAL A 87 -24.54 7.00 -1.29
CA VAL A 87 -25.97 6.66 -1.46
C VAL A 87 -26.41 6.84 -2.91
N CYS A 88 -25.46 6.90 -3.85
CA CYS A 88 -25.73 7.23 -5.25
C CYS A 88 -26.56 6.16 -5.97
N ALA A 89 -26.50 4.90 -5.51
CA ALA A 89 -27.32 3.82 -6.04
C ALA A 89 -28.84 4.07 -5.91
N ALA A 90 -29.25 4.97 -5.00
CA ALA A 90 -30.64 5.37 -4.86
C ALA A 90 -31.17 6.23 -6.03
N GLY A 91 -30.30 6.75 -6.91
CA GLY A 91 -30.71 7.52 -8.09
C GLY A 91 -31.32 8.90 -7.78
N LEU A 92 -31.20 9.38 -6.54
CA LEU A 92 -31.89 10.58 -6.05
C LEU A 92 -31.26 11.92 -6.46
N GLY A 93 -30.28 11.93 -7.38
CA GLY A 93 -29.85 13.15 -8.07
C GLY A 93 -28.40 13.56 -7.85
N ASP A 94 -27.49 13.02 -8.66
CA ASP A 94 -26.18 13.65 -8.90
C ASP A 94 -26.30 14.78 -9.96
N GLN A 95 -27.51 15.04 -10.49
CA GLN A 95 -27.80 16.03 -11.55
C GLN A 95 -28.87 17.09 -11.21
N ASN A 96 -29.50 17.03 -10.02
CA ASN A 96 -30.49 18.04 -9.60
C ASN A 96 -29.88 18.95 -8.53
N ALA A 97 -29.61 20.21 -8.88
CA ALA A 97 -28.95 21.20 -8.02
C ALA A 97 -29.71 21.53 -6.70
N SER A 98 -30.93 21.01 -6.55
CA SER A 98 -31.79 21.21 -5.40
C SER A 98 -31.76 20.06 -4.39
N VAL A 99 -31.00 18.98 -4.61
CA VAL A 99 -30.90 17.88 -3.63
C VAL A 99 -29.69 18.09 -2.73
N ARG A 100 -29.89 17.86 -1.43
CA ARG A 100 -28.88 18.02 -0.40
C ARG A 100 -28.87 16.82 0.53
N TYR A 101 -27.68 16.47 1.02
CA TYR A 101 -27.42 15.30 1.84
C TYR A 101 -26.81 15.77 3.16
N ASN A 102 -27.52 15.57 4.28
CA ASN A 102 -27.00 15.84 5.61
C ASN A 102 -26.54 14.54 6.25
N TRP A 103 -25.23 14.39 6.38
CA TRP A 103 -24.58 13.25 6.99
C TRP A 103 -24.32 13.54 8.46
N THR A 104 -24.70 12.63 9.35
CA THR A 104 -24.34 12.65 10.77
C THR A 104 -23.52 11.43 11.10
N ILE A 105 -22.34 11.61 11.68
CA ILE A 105 -21.45 10.54 12.13
C ILE A 105 -21.31 10.65 13.63
N THR A 106 -21.55 9.57 14.36
CA THR A 106 -21.50 9.53 15.83
C THR A 106 -20.64 8.37 16.31
N SER A 107 -19.68 8.63 17.21
CA SER A 107 -18.92 7.56 17.87
C SER A 107 -19.85 6.69 18.71
N MET A 108 -19.62 5.38 18.71
CA MET A 108 -20.33 4.42 19.56
C MET A 108 -19.50 3.96 20.77
N ASP A 109 -18.29 4.50 20.93
CA ASP A 109 -17.43 4.22 22.08
C ASP A 109 -17.89 5.03 23.30
N GLU A 110 -18.17 4.34 24.40
CA GLU A 110 -18.66 4.91 25.66
C GLU A 110 -17.55 5.62 26.45
N GLU A 111 -16.27 5.25 26.27
CA GLU A 111 -15.13 5.90 26.93
C GLU A 111 -14.75 7.24 26.27
N LEU A 112 -15.21 7.47 25.03
CA LEU A 112 -15.22 8.80 24.42
C LEU A 112 -16.40 9.59 25.01
N ASN A 113 -16.26 9.98 26.29
CA ASN A 113 -17.21 10.78 27.08
C ASN A 113 -17.90 11.84 26.21
N GLU A 114 -19.23 11.74 26.12
CA GLU A 114 -20.15 12.69 25.49
C GLU A 114 -19.81 13.12 24.04
N SER A 115 -20.06 12.19 23.11
CA SER A 115 -20.57 12.44 21.76
C SER A 115 -19.63 13.16 20.77
N PHE A 116 -18.61 12.47 20.25
CA PHE A 116 -18.12 12.83 18.92
C PHE A 116 -19.30 12.72 17.94
N ARG A 117 -19.84 13.86 17.52
CA ARG A 117 -20.86 13.99 16.48
C ARG A 117 -20.37 14.98 15.43
N ALA A 118 -20.12 14.49 14.23
CA ALA A 118 -19.80 15.32 13.08
C ALA A 118 -21.02 15.40 12.15
N GLN A 119 -21.29 16.59 11.62
CA GLN A 119 -22.35 16.80 10.62
C GLN A 119 -21.74 17.40 9.36
N PHE A 120 -22.16 16.90 8.21
CA PHE A 120 -21.69 17.36 6.90
C PHE A 120 -22.89 17.56 5.98
N LEU A 121 -22.99 18.76 5.42
CA LEU A 121 -23.98 19.06 4.39
C LEU A 121 -23.31 19.04 3.02
N THR A 122 -23.71 18.12 2.15
CA THR A 122 -23.16 17.98 0.79
C THR A 122 -24.26 18.14 -0.25
N ASP A 123 -23.86 18.58 -1.45
CA ASP A 123 -24.67 18.60 -2.68
C ASP A 123 -24.46 17.33 -3.53
N ARG A 124 -23.50 16.47 -3.14
CA ARG A 124 -23.20 15.18 -3.78
C ARG A 124 -23.70 14.02 -2.92
N CYS A 125 -24.08 12.91 -3.57
CA CYS A 125 -24.50 11.66 -2.92
C CYS A 125 -23.35 10.86 -2.25
N LYS A 126 -22.17 11.46 -2.11
CA LYS A 126 -20.96 10.85 -1.53
C LYS A 126 -20.37 11.73 -0.43
N LEU A 127 -19.83 11.09 0.60
CA LEU A 127 -19.04 11.74 1.65
C LEU A 127 -17.73 11.00 1.85
N ARG A 128 -16.60 11.71 1.73
CA ARG A 128 -15.30 11.23 2.19
C ARG A 128 -15.05 11.75 3.60
N TRP A 129 -14.86 10.84 4.53
CA TRP A 129 -14.63 11.16 5.93
C TRP A 129 -13.40 10.43 6.46
N ARG A 130 -12.77 10.98 7.50
CA ARG A 130 -11.63 10.38 8.18
C ARG A 130 -11.91 10.30 9.66
N ALA A 131 -11.86 9.09 10.20
CA ALA A 131 -11.96 8.88 11.63
C ALA A 131 -10.66 9.30 12.32
N LEU A 132 -10.77 10.11 13.37
CA LEU A 132 -9.61 10.53 14.18
C LEU A 132 -9.09 9.41 15.08
N ARG A 133 -9.94 8.43 15.38
CA ARG A 133 -9.61 7.23 16.16
C ARG A 133 -10.22 6.01 15.48
N GLU A 134 -9.58 4.87 15.66
CA GLU A 134 -10.19 3.59 15.29
C GLU A 134 -11.32 3.27 16.28
N GLY A 135 -12.43 2.68 15.82
CA GLY A 135 -13.61 2.46 16.64
C GLY A 135 -14.88 2.19 15.85
N ALA A 136 -16.00 2.00 16.55
CA ALA A 136 -17.32 1.85 15.94
C ALA A 136 -18.02 3.21 15.82
N TYR A 137 -18.61 3.47 14.66
CA TYR A 137 -19.31 4.72 14.37
C TYR A 137 -20.68 4.43 13.75
N ARG A 138 -21.69 5.18 14.17
CA ARG A 138 -23.01 5.21 13.54
C ARG A 138 -23.04 6.35 12.53
N VAL A 139 -23.42 6.04 11.30
CA VAL A 139 -23.51 6.98 10.17
C VAL A 139 -24.96 7.05 9.74
N ARG A 140 -25.52 8.26 9.78
CA ARG A 140 -26.86 8.56 9.30
C ARG A 140 -26.76 9.55 8.15
N VAL A 141 -27.64 9.43 7.16
CA VAL A 141 -27.81 10.43 6.12
C VAL A 141 -29.28 10.74 5.95
N ASP A 142 -29.62 12.02 5.93
CA ASP A 142 -30.95 12.52 5.62
C ASP A 142 -30.87 13.31 4.30
N VAL A 143 -31.66 12.90 3.31
CA VAL A 143 -31.70 13.51 1.97
C VAL A 143 -32.93 14.39 1.88
N PHE A 144 -32.76 15.63 1.42
CA PHE A 144 -33.86 16.58 1.31
C PHE A 144 -33.73 17.45 0.07
N TYR A 145 -34.87 18.02 -0.32
CA TYR A 145 -34.93 19.06 -1.33
C TYR A 145 -34.65 20.42 -0.70
N SER A 146 -33.92 21.28 -1.40
CA SER A 146 -33.59 22.65 -1.00
C SER A 146 -33.92 23.58 -2.17
N THR A 147 -34.91 24.45 -1.98
CA THR A 147 -35.09 25.65 -2.81
C THR A 147 -34.41 26.85 -2.14
N THR A 148 -34.26 27.96 -2.85
CA THR A 148 -33.48 29.16 -2.49
C THR A 148 -33.86 29.87 -1.17
N SER A 149 -34.76 29.32 -0.35
CA SER A 149 -35.11 29.95 0.93
C SER A 149 -35.41 29.02 2.11
N GLN A 150 -35.66 27.70 1.95
CA GLN A 150 -35.89 26.77 3.09
C GLN A 150 -35.53 25.31 2.76
N LEU A 151 -35.08 24.56 3.78
CA LEU A 151 -34.91 23.10 3.76
C LEU A 151 -36.29 22.44 3.80
N HIS A 152 -36.61 21.58 2.82
CA HIS A 152 -37.89 20.87 2.75
C HIS A 152 -37.83 19.45 3.35
N TYR A 153 -38.97 18.75 3.30
CA TYR A 153 -39.20 17.37 3.75
C TYR A 153 -38.07 16.40 3.38
N ALA A 154 -37.75 15.49 4.31
CA ALA A 154 -36.78 14.42 4.07
C ALA A 154 -37.35 13.41 3.06
N LEU A 155 -36.70 13.33 1.90
CA LEU A 155 -37.00 12.39 0.82
C LEU A 155 -36.65 10.95 1.24
N ALA A 156 -35.49 10.81 1.86
CA ALA A 156 -34.94 9.53 2.24
C ALA A 156 -34.05 9.64 3.48
N THR A 157 -33.94 8.54 4.23
CA THR A 157 -33.02 8.42 5.35
C THR A 157 -32.29 7.09 5.31
N GLY A 158 -31.01 7.12 5.62
CA GLY A 158 -30.15 5.94 5.72
C GLY A 158 -29.44 5.92 7.05
N ASN A 159 -29.20 4.73 7.60
CA ASN A 159 -28.43 4.53 8.82
C ASN A 159 -27.57 3.27 8.69
N ARG A 160 -26.29 3.35 9.10
CA ARG A 160 -25.35 2.24 9.06
C ARG A 160 -24.31 2.38 10.16
N THR A 161 -23.99 1.27 10.82
CA THR A 161 -22.82 1.19 11.71
C THR A 161 -21.59 0.75 10.91
N VAL A 162 -20.45 1.40 11.15
CA VAL A 162 -19.16 1.08 10.54
C VAL A 162 -18.08 0.91 11.61
N LYS A 163 -17.23 -0.10 11.44
CA LYS A 163 -16.04 -0.28 12.28
C LYS A 163 -14.83 0.24 11.51
N VAL A 164 -14.19 1.27 12.05
CA VAL A 164 -12.99 1.87 11.49
C VAL A 164 -11.79 1.23 12.14
N ARG A 165 -11.02 0.44 11.39
CA ARG A 165 -9.76 -0.16 11.81
C ARG A 165 -8.81 -0.27 10.62
N ASP A 166 -7.55 0.10 10.81
CA ASP A 166 -6.52 -0.02 9.79
C ASP A 166 -5.48 -1.09 10.14
N ILE A 167 -5.03 -1.82 9.14
CA ILE A 167 -3.85 -2.68 9.20
C ILE A 167 -2.72 -1.91 8.55
N TRP A 168 -1.67 -1.59 9.32
CA TRP A 168 -0.48 -0.94 8.79
C TRP A 168 0.65 -1.94 8.60
N ILE A 169 1.05 -2.14 7.35
CA ILE A 169 2.14 -2.99 6.95
C ILE A 169 3.32 -2.09 6.59
N VAL A 170 4.48 -2.38 7.16
CA VAL A 170 5.74 -1.73 6.82
C VAL A 170 6.67 -2.78 6.24
N ALA A 171 7.31 -2.46 5.13
CA ALA A 171 8.35 -3.26 4.51
C ALA A 171 9.64 -2.43 4.44
N ILE A 172 10.73 -3.00 4.93
CA ILE A 172 12.08 -2.43 4.90
C ILE A 172 13.07 -3.49 4.40
N GLY A 173 14.20 -3.08 3.86
CA GLY A 173 15.29 -3.98 3.55
C GLY A 173 16.13 -3.60 2.35
N ASP A 174 16.84 -4.62 1.88
CA ASP A 174 17.78 -4.61 0.75
C ASP A 174 17.12 -4.96 -0.60
N SER A 175 17.94 -5.34 -1.58
CA SER A 175 17.53 -5.74 -2.93
C SER A 175 16.66 -7.00 -2.96
N PHE A 176 16.91 -7.95 -2.05
CA PHE A 176 16.07 -9.15 -1.91
C PHE A 176 14.66 -8.81 -1.42
N ALA A 177 14.51 -7.74 -0.62
CA ALA A 177 13.22 -7.21 -0.22
C ALA A 177 12.56 -6.33 -1.30
N SER A 178 13.33 -5.56 -2.08
CA SER A 178 12.77 -4.66 -3.11
C SER A 178 12.24 -5.41 -4.34
N GLY A 179 12.77 -6.61 -4.60
CA GLY A 179 12.44 -7.40 -5.79
C GLY A 179 13.34 -7.07 -6.98
N GLU A 180 14.58 -6.68 -6.72
CA GLU A 180 15.66 -6.60 -7.72
C GLU A 180 15.68 -7.87 -8.59
N GLY A 181 15.91 -7.72 -9.90
CA GLY A 181 15.79 -8.82 -10.86
C GLY A 181 14.40 -9.01 -11.45
N SER A 182 13.35 -8.55 -10.75
CA SER A 182 11.96 -8.81 -11.12
C SER A 182 11.17 -7.51 -11.38
N PRO A 183 11.51 -6.68 -12.39
CA PRO A 183 10.79 -5.43 -12.67
C PRO A 183 9.32 -5.68 -13.04
N ASP A 184 8.45 -4.71 -12.76
CA ASP A 184 7.01 -4.79 -13.08
C ASP A 184 6.76 -4.95 -14.58
N THR A 185 7.57 -4.26 -15.39
CA THR A 185 7.66 -4.45 -16.84
C THR A 185 9.12 -4.67 -17.21
N PRO A 186 9.49 -5.81 -17.82
CA PRO A 186 10.84 -6.02 -18.33
C PRO A 186 11.21 -5.05 -19.45
N VAL A 187 12.52 -4.92 -19.70
CA VAL A 187 13.06 -4.25 -20.89
C VAL A 187 12.40 -4.79 -22.16
N LYS A 188 12.15 -3.91 -23.13
CA LYS A 188 11.63 -4.28 -24.45
C LYS A 188 12.46 -3.64 -25.57
N MET A 189 12.32 -4.18 -26.77
CA MET A 189 12.95 -3.67 -27.99
C MET A 189 14.48 -3.54 -27.85
N HIS A 190 15.16 -4.60 -27.40
CA HIS A 190 16.63 -4.64 -27.24
C HIS A 190 17.20 -3.47 -26.42
N GLY A 191 16.57 -3.13 -25.30
CA GLY A 191 17.07 -2.05 -24.42
C GLY A 191 16.51 -0.66 -24.71
N ILE A 192 15.76 -0.46 -25.81
CA ILE A 192 15.19 0.86 -26.14
C ILE A 192 14.12 1.27 -25.12
N ILE A 193 13.29 0.32 -24.69
CA ILE A 193 12.29 0.57 -23.63
C ILE A 193 12.88 0.01 -22.33
N PRO A 194 13.21 0.88 -21.35
CA PRO A 194 13.78 0.42 -20.09
C PRO A 194 12.75 -0.38 -19.29
N ALA A 195 13.26 -1.20 -18.37
CA ALA A 195 12.42 -1.83 -17.36
C ALA A 195 11.67 -0.77 -16.55
N ARG A 196 10.53 -1.15 -15.98
CA ARG A 196 9.72 -0.29 -15.11
C ARG A 196 9.56 -0.91 -13.74
N TRP A 197 9.67 -0.03 -12.74
CA TRP A 197 9.57 -0.36 -11.33
C TRP A 197 8.53 0.53 -10.65
N LEU A 198 8.07 0.12 -9.46
CA LEU A 198 7.30 1.00 -8.57
C LEU A 198 8.17 2.15 -8.05
N SER A 199 9.45 1.89 -7.82
CA SER A 199 10.48 2.90 -7.61
C SER A 199 11.70 2.54 -8.43
N GLU A 200 11.99 3.36 -9.44
CA GLU A 200 13.17 3.25 -10.30
C GLU A 200 14.47 3.37 -9.48
N ALA A 201 14.51 4.26 -8.49
CA ALA A 201 15.74 4.50 -7.70
C ALA A 201 16.10 3.35 -6.75
N CYS A 202 15.10 2.61 -6.27
CA CYS A 202 15.27 1.55 -5.28
C CYS A 202 14.97 0.15 -5.82
N HIS A 203 14.67 0.04 -7.13
CA HIS A 203 14.21 -1.18 -7.79
C HIS A 203 13.11 -1.90 -6.98
N ARG A 204 12.10 -1.13 -6.55
CA ARG A 204 10.92 -1.69 -5.86
C ARG A 204 9.98 -2.25 -6.89
N SER A 205 9.60 -3.52 -6.74
CA SER A 205 8.70 -4.21 -7.65
C SER A 205 7.44 -4.72 -6.94
N SER A 206 6.31 -4.77 -7.66
CA SER A 206 5.11 -5.50 -7.22
C SER A 206 5.29 -7.02 -7.22
N ARG A 207 6.37 -7.50 -7.83
CA ARG A 207 6.73 -8.92 -7.90
C ARG A 207 7.56 -9.39 -6.70
N SER A 208 7.92 -8.50 -5.77
CA SER A 208 8.66 -8.88 -4.57
C SER A 208 7.81 -9.70 -3.61
N TRP A 209 8.48 -10.52 -2.78
CA TRP A 209 7.78 -11.34 -1.79
C TRP A 209 7.03 -10.49 -0.75
N MET A 210 7.55 -9.30 -0.41
CA MET A 210 6.91 -8.37 0.53
C MET A 210 5.64 -7.76 -0.04
N PHE A 211 5.66 -7.37 -1.33
CA PHE A 211 4.48 -6.85 -2.01
C PHE A 211 3.41 -7.94 -2.11
N LYS A 212 3.78 -9.17 -2.45
CA LYS A 212 2.85 -10.31 -2.53
C LYS A 212 2.22 -10.64 -1.17
N ILE A 213 2.90 -10.42 -0.04
CA ILE A 213 2.27 -10.50 1.30
C ILE A 213 1.21 -9.40 1.46
N TYR A 214 1.52 -8.16 1.08
CA TYR A 214 0.56 -7.07 1.13
C TYR A 214 -0.70 -7.40 0.31
N GLU A 215 -0.56 -7.95 -0.90
CA GLU A 215 -1.72 -8.38 -1.72
C GLU A 215 -2.58 -9.43 -1.01
N LYS A 216 -1.94 -10.40 -0.33
CA LYS A 216 -2.65 -11.41 0.46
C LYS A 216 -3.43 -10.76 1.61
N ILE A 217 -2.87 -9.75 2.29
CA ILE A 217 -3.56 -9.01 3.36
C ILE A 217 -4.75 -8.21 2.81
N VAL A 218 -4.58 -7.51 1.68
CA VAL A 218 -5.67 -6.78 1.01
C VAL A 218 -6.83 -7.70 0.66
N LYS A 219 -6.53 -8.89 0.14
CA LYS A 219 -7.55 -9.90 -0.21
C LYS A 219 -8.22 -10.51 1.03
N GLN A 220 -7.46 -10.79 2.08
CA GLN A 220 -7.95 -11.48 3.27
C GLN A 220 -8.85 -10.61 4.16
N TYR A 221 -8.65 -9.30 4.19
CA TYR A 221 -9.28 -8.41 5.18
C TYR A 221 -10.19 -7.31 4.57
N PRO A 222 -11.25 -7.68 3.82
CA PRO A 222 -12.13 -6.77 3.06
C PRO A 222 -12.66 -5.54 3.81
N ASP A 223 -12.86 -5.67 5.12
CA ASP A 223 -13.49 -4.64 5.94
C ASP A 223 -12.50 -3.68 6.61
N TYR A 224 -11.19 -3.94 6.46
CA TYR A 224 -10.12 -3.12 7.06
C TYR A 224 -9.60 -2.10 6.03
N GLY A 225 -9.17 -0.93 6.51
CA GLY A 225 -8.30 -0.07 5.71
C GLY A 225 -6.89 -0.65 5.73
N ILE A 226 -6.27 -0.79 4.56
CA ILE A 226 -4.90 -1.31 4.45
C ILE A 226 -3.98 -0.13 4.15
N LEU A 227 -2.97 0.04 5.00
CA LEU A 227 -1.92 1.03 4.85
C LEU A 227 -0.61 0.27 4.60
N PHE A 228 0.04 0.50 3.47
CA PHE A 228 1.29 -0.17 3.11
C PHE A 228 2.41 0.84 2.89
N THR A 229 3.41 0.79 3.75
CA THR A 229 4.66 1.55 3.63
C THR A 229 5.71 0.62 3.04
N TYR A 230 6.04 0.81 1.76
CA TYR A 230 6.98 -0.03 1.01
C TYR A 230 8.28 0.73 0.75
N LEU A 231 9.28 0.47 1.61
CA LEU A 231 10.56 1.18 1.66
C LEU A 231 11.83 0.39 1.31
N PRO A 232 11.85 -0.93 1.01
CA PRO A 232 13.10 -1.61 0.67
C PRO A 232 13.82 -0.94 -0.49
N CYS A 233 15.16 -1.01 -0.48
CA CYS A 233 15.96 -0.36 -1.49
C CYS A 233 17.17 -1.22 -1.85
N THR A 234 17.39 -1.41 -3.15
CA THR A 234 18.59 -2.07 -3.65
C THR A 234 19.86 -1.40 -3.14
N GLY A 235 20.87 -2.20 -2.79
CA GLY A 235 22.12 -1.74 -2.19
C GLY A 235 22.05 -1.31 -0.71
N ALA A 236 20.88 -1.35 -0.06
CA ALA A 236 20.77 -0.98 1.35
C ALA A 236 21.44 -2.01 2.29
N ALA A 237 22.31 -1.54 3.16
CA ALA A 237 22.82 -2.25 4.34
C ALA A 237 22.15 -1.70 5.61
N ILE A 238 22.34 -2.37 6.75
CA ILE A 238 21.74 -1.90 8.00
C ILE A 238 22.26 -0.50 8.37
N SER A 239 23.57 -0.25 8.29
CA SER A 239 24.16 1.07 8.54
C SER A 239 24.11 2.03 7.35
N SER A 240 23.55 1.64 6.20
CA SER A 240 23.45 2.53 5.05
C SER A 240 22.23 2.20 4.21
N GLY A 241 21.22 3.05 4.26
CA GLY A 241 19.90 2.84 3.66
C GLY A 241 18.83 2.52 4.70
N ILE A 242 19.07 1.56 5.62
CA ILE A 242 18.04 1.15 6.59
C ILE A 242 18.02 2.08 7.82
N LEU A 243 19.11 2.15 8.58
CA LEU A 243 19.18 3.00 9.79
C LEU A 243 19.69 4.41 9.52
N GLU A 244 20.51 4.55 8.48
CA GLU A 244 21.11 5.81 8.06
C GLU A 244 20.78 6.04 6.59
N LYS A 245 20.84 7.28 6.13
CA LYS A 245 20.53 7.60 4.74
C LYS A 245 21.53 6.93 3.79
N LEU A 246 21.05 6.31 2.71
CA LEU A 246 21.92 5.74 1.68
C LEU A 246 22.66 6.88 0.97
N LYS A 247 23.99 6.77 0.88
CA LYS A 247 24.82 7.83 0.27
C LYS A 247 24.41 8.03 -1.19
N GLY A 248 24.12 9.29 -1.55
CA GLY A 248 23.70 9.64 -2.91
C GLY A 248 22.22 9.37 -3.21
N SER A 249 21.48 8.75 -2.29
CA SER A 249 20.02 8.62 -2.41
C SER A 249 19.32 9.92 -2.01
N ALA A 250 18.28 10.28 -2.75
CA ALA A 250 17.36 11.34 -2.34
C ALA A 250 16.43 10.89 -1.20
N GLU A 251 16.16 9.59 -1.08
CA GLU A 251 15.30 9.03 -0.05
C GLU A 251 15.97 9.06 1.33
N GLU A 252 15.18 9.34 2.39
CA GLU A 252 15.64 9.24 3.78
C GLU A 252 15.91 7.79 4.19
N SER A 253 16.53 7.58 5.36
CA SER A 253 16.67 6.22 5.87
C SER A 253 15.30 5.57 6.06
N GLN A 254 15.22 4.28 5.80
CA GLN A 254 13.95 3.55 5.87
C GLN A 254 13.37 3.63 7.28
N MET A 255 14.19 3.47 8.32
CA MET A 255 13.72 3.55 9.71
C MET A 255 13.39 4.97 10.18
N ASP A 256 14.04 6.02 9.65
CA ASP A 256 13.61 7.40 9.93
C ASP A 256 12.23 7.66 9.35
N ARG A 257 11.96 7.19 8.13
CA ARG A 257 10.61 7.28 7.54
C ARG A 257 9.58 6.51 8.36
N VAL A 258 9.89 5.29 8.79
CA VAL A 258 8.97 4.50 9.63
C VAL A 258 8.68 5.22 10.95
N ARG A 259 9.70 5.79 11.61
CA ARG A 259 9.53 6.56 12.85
C ARG A 259 8.66 7.79 12.63
N GLU A 260 8.90 8.54 11.55
CA GLU A 260 8.09 9.70 11.17
C GLU A 260 6.61 9.34 10.97
N LEU A 261 6.32 8.25 10.26
CA LEU A 261 4.95 7.78 10.01
C LEU A 261 4.29 7.22 11.27
N LYS A 262 5.06 6.54 12.13
CA LYS A 262 4.59 6.04 13.43
C LYS A 262 4.17 7.20 14.34
N GLU A 263 4.90 8.31 14.35
CA GLU A 263 4.52 9.50 15.14
C GLU A 263 3.20 10.11 14.68
N LEU A 264 2.93 10.12 13.37
CA LEU A 264 1.64 10.56 12.83
C LEU A 264 0.50 9.61 13.21
N ARG A 265 0.72 8.29 13.12
CA ARG A 265 -0.30 7.28 13.46
C ARG A 265 -0.47 7.06 14.96
N ARG A 266 0.55 7.41 15.76
CA ARG A 266 0.65 7.14 17.21
C ARG A 266 0.53 5.65 17.55
N ARG A 267 0.93 4.78 16.63
CA ARG A 267 0.83 3.32 16.75
C ARG A 267 1.90 2.67 15.90
N ALA A 268 2.50 1.60 16.40
CA ALA A 268 3.42 0.76 15.64
C ALA A 268 2.71 0.09 14.44
N PRO A 269 3.47 -0.36 13.42
CA PRO A 269 2.90 -1.19 12.36
C PRO A 269 2.35 -2.50 12.92
N ASP A 270 1.31 -3.01 12.28
CA ASP A 270 0.78 -4.35 12.56
C ASP A 270 1.78 -5.42 12.13
N VAL A 271 2.35 -5.24 10.94
CA VAL A 271 3.29 -6.17 10.34
C VAL A 271 4.52 -5.38 9.88
N LEU A 272 5.70 -5.80 10.32
CA LEU A 272 6.98 -5.35 9.81
C LEU A 272 7.63 -6.48 9.02
N LEU A 273 7.80 -6.30 7.71
CA LEU A 273 8.52 -7.21 6.84
C LEU A 273 9.94 -6.65 6.67
N ALA A 274 10.97 -7.48 6.91
CA ALA A 274 12.35 -7.06 6.83
C ALA A 274 13.23 -8.11 6.14
N SER A 275 14.23 -7.63 5.39
CA SER A 275 15.38 -8.40 4.89
C SER A 275 16.61 -7.51 4.99
N ALA A 276 17.66 -7.98 5.65
CA ALA A 276 18.92 -7.26 5.74
C ALA A 276 20.04 -8.21 6.14
N GLY A 277 21.28 -7.75 5.92
CA GLY A 277 22.48 -8.47 6.33
C GLY A 277 23.32 -8.97 5.15
N GLY A 278 22.71 -9.18 3.98
CA GLY A 278 23.43 -9.57 2.78
C GLY A 278 24.51 -8.54 2.38
N ASN A 279 24.11 -7.26 2.35
CA ASN A 279 25.01 -6.16 2.05
C ASN A 279 25.99 -5.86 3.21
N ASP A 280 25.59 -6.05 4.48
CA ASP A 280 26.48 -5.90 5.64
C ASP A 280 27.58 -6.97 5.67
N LEU A 281 27.29 -8.18 5.18
CA LEU A 281 28.29 -9.23 4.99
C LEU A 281 29.18 -8.99 3.75
N GLY A 282 28.66 -8.25 2.76
CA GLY A 282 29.30 -8.02 1.48
C GLY A 282 29.14 -9.19 0.51
N TYR A 283 27.93 -9.75 0.40
CA TYR A 283 27.65 -10.87 -0.52
C TYR A 283 28.06 -10.59 -1.97
N ALA A 284 27.85 -9.37 -2.46
CA ALA A 284 28.24 -8.99 -3.82
C ALA A 284 29.77 -9.08 -4.02
N ASP A 285 30.55 -8.70 -3.02
CA ASP A 285 32.03 -8.76 -3.04
C ASP A 285 32.54 -10.20 -2.95
N ILE A 286 31.89 -11.04 -2.11
CA ILE A 286 32.13 -12.48 -2.05
C ILE A 286 31.87 -13.13 -3.41
N MET A 287 30.69 -12.87 -3.99
CA MET A 287 30.31 -13.43 -5.28
C MET A 287 31.24 -12.95 -6.41
N TYR A 288 31.56 -11.65 -6.44
CA TYR A 288 32.50 -11.10 -7.41
C TYR A 288 33.87 -11.79 -7.33
N SER A 289 34.39 -12.01 -6.12
CA SER A 289 35.68 -12.67 -5.91
C SER A 289 35.67 -14.15 -6.30
N MET A 290 34.55 -14.85 -6.11
CA MET A 290 34.37 -16.22 -6.61
C MET A 290 34.33 -16.27 -8.14
N LEU A 291 33.65 -15.33 -8.80
CA LEU A 291 33.48 -15.33 -10.25
C LEU A 291 34.71 -14.85 -11.02
N TRP A 292 35.48 -13.92 -10.44
CA TRP A 292 36.49 -13.14 -11.18
C TRP A 292 37.82 -12.95 -10.45
N GLY A 293 37.94 -13.37 -9.19
CA GLY A 293 39.06 -13.02 -8.33
C GLY A 293 39.63 -14.21 -7.57
N ASP A 294 40.31 -13.89 -6.46
CA ASP A 294 40.81 -14.87 -5.50
C ASP A 294 39.80 -15.01 -4.35
N SER A 295 38.97 -16.05 -4.40
CA SER A 295 37.94 -16.33 -3.39
C SER A 295 38.55 -16.50 -1.99
N LYS A 296 39.78 -17.01 -1.89
CA LYS A 296 40.48 -17.27 -0.64
C LYS A 296 40.74 -16.00 0.17
N ALA A 297 41.16 -14.93 -0.49
CA ALA A 297 41.44 -13.65 0.16
C ALA A 297 40.20 -13.05 0.85
N VAL A 298 39.01 -13.21 0.25
CA VAL A 298 37.76 -12.78 0.89
C VAL A 298 37.36 -13.72 2.02
N PHE A 299 37.55 -15.02 1.85
CA PHE A 299 37.22 -16.02 2.88
C PHE A 299 38.02 -15.84 4.18
N ASP A 300 39.26 -15.36 4.10
CA ASP A 300 40.09 -15.05 5.28
C ASP A 300 39.52 -13.88 6.14
N THR A 301 38.62 -13.06 5.58
CA THR A 301 38.00 -11.93 6.28
C THR A 301 36.61 -12.21 6.86
N LEU A 302 36.09 -13.44 6.68
CA LEU A 302 34.69 -13.77 7.00
C LEU A 302 34.34 -13.54 8.47
N ASP A 303 35.24 -13.86 9.41
CA ASP A 303 34.95 -13.70 10.84
C ASP A 303 34.66 -12.25 11.23
N MET A 304 35.43 -11.30 10.70
CA MET A 304 35.18 -9.87 10.94
C MET A 304 33.88 -9.39 10.29
N ARG A 305 33.56 -9.89 9.09
CA ARG A 305 32.29 -9.59 8.41
C ARG A 305 31.10 -10.12 9.20
N PHE A 306 31.20 -11.33 9.75
CA PHE A 306 30.15 -11.92 10.58
C PHE A 306 30.01 -11.24 11.94
N PHE A 307 31.12 -10.81 12.54
CA PHE A 307 31.09 -9.98 13.75
C PHE A 307 30.33 -8.67 13.49
N PHE A 308 30.69 -7.98 12.40
CA PHE A 308 30.02 -6.75 11.97
C PHE A 308 28.53 -6.98 11.70
N LEU A 309 28.18 -7.98 10.90
CA LEU A 309 26.78 -8.36 10.62
C LEU A 309 25.97 -8.61 11.89
N SER A 310 26.51 -9.40 12.84
CA SER A 310 25.82 -9.71 14.09
C SER A 310 25.54 -8.45 14.91
N HIS A 311 26.53 -7.55 15.01
CA HIS A 311 26.37 -6.25 15.68
C HIS A 311 25.34 -5.36 14.98
N GLN A 312 25.34 -5.35 13.65
CA GLN A 312 24.41 -4.58 12.85
C GLN A 312 22.96 -5.07 13.03
N LEU A 313 22.75 -6.39 13.06
CA LEU A 313 21.43 -6.94 13.37
C LEU A 313 20.95 -6.59 14.79
N ASP A 314 21.84 -6.50 15.78
CA ASP A 314 21.47 -5.95 17.11
C ASP A 314 21.07 -4.48 17.03
N ARG A 315 21.77 -3.64 16.23
CA ARG A 315 21.39 -2.23 16.01
C ARG A 315 20.02 -2.12 15.35
N LEU A 316 19.75 -2.94 14.33
CA LEU A 316 18.43 -2.97 13.68
C LEU A 316 17.35 -3.38 14.68
N ALA A 317 17.61 -4.42 15.47
CA ALA A 317 16.67 -4.87 16.49
C ALA A 317 16.38 -3.80 17.53
N HIS A 318 17.41 -3.09 18.02
CA HIS A 318 17.24 -1.95 18.90
C HIS A 318 16.41 -0.84 18.26
N ALA A 319 16.65 -0.51 16.99
CA ALA A 319 15.87 0.51 16.27
C ALA A 319 14.40 0.10 16.07
N ILE A 320 14.11 -1.19 15.91
CA ILE A 320 12.73 -1.72 15.83
C ILE A 320 12.08 -1.70 17.22
N HIS A 321 12.79 -2.15 18.25
CA HIS A 321 12.26 -2.30 19.61
C HIS A 321 12.07 -0.95 20.30
N GLU A 322 13.16 -0.21 20.48
CA GLU A 322 13.14 1.09 21.17
C GLU A 322 12.60 2.20 20.26
N GLY A 323 12.98 2.20 18.98
CA GLY A 323 12.61 3.27 18.06
C GLY A 323 11.12 3.31 17.73
N LEU A 324 10.41 2.19 17.84
CA LEU A 324 8.95 2.15 17.65
C LEU A 324 8.18 2.30 18.98
N GLY A 325 8.81 2.02 20.12
CA GLY A 325 8.23 2.10 21.47
C GLY A 325 7.14 1.06 21.78
N ILE A 326 6.58 0.42 20.75
CA ILE A 326 5.66 -0.72 20.82
C ILE A 326 6.07 -1.68 19.71
N LEU A 327 6.22 -2.96 20.03
CA LEU A 327 6.60 -3.96 19.04
C LEU A 327 5.47 -4.17 18.02
N PRO A 328 5.82 -4.32 16.72
CA PRO A 328 4.87 -4.82 15.74
C PRO A 328 4.27 -6.15 16.18
N ARG A 329 3.01 -6.43 15.80
CA ARG A 329 2.38 -7.73 16.12
C ARG A 329 3.13 -8.90 15.48
N ALA A 330 3.68 -8.66 14.29
CA ALA A 330 4.56 -9.59 13.62
C ALA A 330 5.73 -8.83 12.99
N THR A 331 6.95 -9.26 13.29
CA THR A 331 8.16 -8.89 12.53
C THR A 331 8.65 -10.12 11.80
N VAL A 332 8.78 -10.04 10.47
CA VAL A 332 9.09 -11.20 9.60
C VAL A 332 10.45 -11.01 8.98
N PHE A 333 11.28 -12.05 9.07
CA PHE A 333 12.64 -12.06 8.52
C PHE A 333 12.89 -13.38 7.79
N PRO A 334 13.18 -13.39 6.48
CA PRO A 334 13.49 -14.62 5.78
C PRO A 334 14.94 -15.04 6.01
N HIS A 335 15.20 -16.34 5.90
CA HIS A 335 16.53 -16.86 5.61
C HIS A 335 16.95 -16.50 4.18
N TYR A 336 18.25 -16.44 3.95
CA TYR A 336 18.84 -16.48 2.62
C TYR A 336 18.88 -17.93 2.11
N PHE A 337 19.09 -18.10 0.81
CA PHE A 337 19.06 -19.39 0.12
C PHE A 337 20.39 -19.74 -0.55
N ASP A 338 20.53 -21.02 -0.89
CA ASP A 338 21.65 -21.53 -1.66
C ASP A 338 21.47 -21.21 -3.14
N LEU A 339 22.52 -20.67 -3.75
CA LEU A 339 22.50 -20.28 -5.17
C LEU A 339 22.88 -21.44 -6.10
N SER A 340 23.47 -22.51 -5.59
CA SER A 340 24.31 -23.42 -6.39
C SER A 340 23.69 -24.79 -6.68
N ARG A 341 22.45 -25.04 -6.28
CA ARG A 341 21.85 -26.38 -6.43
C ARG A 341 21.31 -26.64 -7.83
N ASN A 342 21.72 -27.75 -8.43
CA ASN A 342 21.14 -28.22 -9.69
C ASN A 342 19.77 -28.90 -9.48
N GLU A 343 19.17 -29.44 -10.54
CA GLU A 343 17.87 -30.11 -10.51
C GLU A 343 17.81 -31.38 -9.65
N LEU A 344 18.97 -31.97 -9.34
CA LEU A 344 19.11 -33.12 -8.43
C LEU A 344 19.29 -32.69 -6.98
N GLY A 345 19.40 -31.39 -6.72
CA GLY A 345 19.65 -30.79 -5.42
C GLY A 345 21.09 -30.89 -4.92
N GLN A 346 22.03 -31.15 -5.84
CA GLN A 346 23.46 -31.18 -5.57
C GLN A 346 24.06 -29.81 -5.82
N ILE A 347 25.04 -29.41 -4.98
CA ILE A 347 25.83 -28.20 -5.22
C ILE A 347 26.64 -28.43 -6.51
N ASP A 348 26.45 -27.54 -7.48
CA ASP A 348 27.02 -27.65 -8.80
C ASP A 348 27.33 -26.26 -9.34
N ALA A 349 28.57 -26.07 -9.78
CA ALA A 349 29.01 -24.83 -10.41
C ALA A 349 29.32 -25.01 -11.91
N ASN A 350 29.08 -26.20 -12.48
CA ASN A 350 29.50 -26.54 -13.84
C ASN A 350 28.48 -26.07 -14.89
N CYS A 351 28.17 -24.77 -14.90
CA CYS A 351 27.35 -24.14 -15.93
C CYS A 351 28.03 -22.86 -16.45
N SER A 352 27.69 -22.47 -17.68
CA SER A 352 28.33 -21.37 -18.42
C SER A 352 28.32 -20.03 -17.68
N ASP A 353 27.34 -19.85 -16.80
CA ASP A 353 27.04 -18.57 -16.18
C ASP A 353 27.82 -18.31 -14.87
N LEU A 354 28.54 -19.32 -14.35
CA LEU A 354 29.36 -19.21 -13.12
C LEU A 354 30.86 -19.02 -13.37
N LEU A 355 31.27 -18.88 -14.63
CA LEU A 355 32.60 -18.40 -15.02
C LEU A 355 33.76 -19.17 -14.36
N HIS A 356 34.50 -18.54 -13.44
CA HIS A 356 35.63 -19.15 -12.73
C HIS A 356 35.26 -19.77 -11.38
N ALA A 357 34.02 -19.61 -10.90
CA ALA A 357 33.62 -20.14 -9.62
C ALA A 357 33.59 -21.67 -9.64
N SER A 358 34.24 -22.29 -8.66
CA SER A 358 34.30 -23.75 -8.58
C SER A 358 33.18 -24.33 -7.72
N THR A 359 32.90 -25.62 -7.91
CA THR A 359 31.95 -26.35 -7.04
C THR A 359 32.43 -26.34 -5.58
N ASP A 360 33.76 -26.40 -5.36
CA ASP A 360 34.35 -26.33 -4.02
C ASP A 360 34.13 -24.96 -3.35
N ASP A 361 34.18 -23.86 -4.11
CA ASP A 361 33.87 -22.53 -3.57
C ASP A 361 32.42 -22.46 -3.07
N PHE A 362 31.47 -23.07 -3.81
CA PHE A 362 30.06 -23.09 -3.39
C PHE A 362 29.79 -24.07 -2.24
N VAL A 363 30.49 -25.21 -2.17
CA VAL A 363 30.47 -26.09 -0.99
C VAL A 363 30.98 -25.34 0.24
N PHE A 364 32.06 -24.57 0.10
CA PHE A 364 32.57 -23.72 1.16
C PHE A 364 31.56 -22.64 1.54
N ALA A 365 30.99 -21.93 0.57
CA ALA A 365 30.04 -20.85 0.79
C ALA A 365 28.76 -21.35 1.48
N GLU A 366 28.21 -22.49 1.08
CA GLU A 366 27.05 -23.11 1.75
C GLU A 366 27.35 -23.33 3.23
N LYS A 367 28.50 -23.94 3.53
CA LYS A 367 28.84 -24.39 4.87
C LYS A 367 29.25 -23.25 5.80
N HIS A 368 30.05 -22.32 5.29
CA HIS A 368 30.72 -21.30 6.12
C HIS A 368 30.08 -19.92 6.01
N ILE A 369 29.28 -19.66 4.97
CA ILE A 369 28.63 -18.37 4.74
C ILE A 369 27.13 -18.50 4.95
N LEU A 370 26.43 -19.26 4.12
CA LEU A 370 24.96 -19.37 4.13
C LEU A 370 24.43 -19.91 5.47
N LYS A 371 24.94 -21.06 5.93
CA LYS A 371 24.54 -21.63 7.22
C LYS A 371 24.80 -20.66 8.37
N ARG A 372 25.90 -19.90 8.31
CA ARG A 372 26.29 -18.97 9.39
C ARG A 372 25.41 -17.72 9.42
N ILE A 373 25.08 -17.11 8.28
CA ILE A 373 24.15 -15.97 8.25
C ILE A 373 22.75 -16.39 8.70
N ASN A 374 22.23 -17.53 8.22
CA ASN A 374 20.91 -18.02 8.61
C ASN A 374 20.86 -18.40 10.09
N LYS A 375 21.96 -18.94 10.65
CA LYS A 375 22.08 -19.15 12.09
C LYS A 375 22.00 -17.83 12.86
N ILE A 376 22.76 -16.81 12.47
CA ILE A 376 22.72 -15.50 13.14
C ILE A 376 21.32 -14.90 13.06
N ILE A 377 20.67 -14.92 11.89
CA ILE A 377 19.29 -14.44 11.73
C ILE A 377 18.36 -15.19 12.69
N SER A 378 18.46 -16.51 12.78
CA SER A 378 17.65 -17.32 13.69
C SER A 378 17.90 -17.00 15.17
N ASP A 379 19.17 -16.86 15.56
CA ASP A 379 19.56 -16.51 16.92
C ASP A 379 19.02 -15.12 17.32
N LYS A 380 19.12 -14.13 16.40
CA LYS A 380 18.58 -12.78 16.62
C LYS A 380 17.06 -12.79 16.65
N ALA A 381 16.42 -13.54 15.77
CA ALA A 381 14.97 -13.67 15.74
C ALA A 381 14.42 -14.29 17.02
N ALA A 382 15.08 -15.34 17.54
CA ALA A 382 14.73 -15.94 18.83
C ALA A 382 14.87 -14.93 19.98
N LYS A 383 15.96 -14.15 19.99
CA LYS A 383 16.21 -13.11 20.99
C LYS A 383 15.20 -11.94 20.92
N HIS A 384 14.76 -11.57 19.73
CA HIS A 384 13.95 -10.37 19.49
C HIS A 384 12.49 -10.66 19.09
N HIS A 385 12.06 -11.91 19.21
CA HIS A 385 10.72 -12.41 18.88
C HIS A 385 10.29 -12.12 17.44
N TRP A 386 11.20 -12.30 16.49
CA TRP A 386 10.86 -12.25 15.06
C TRP A 386 10.38 -13.60 14.57
N THR A 387 9.45 -13.57 13.61
CA THR A 387 9.03 -14.74 12.85
C THR A 387 10.02 -14.98 11.71
N VAL A 388 10.72 -16.10 11.75
CA VAL A 388 11.66 -16.49 10.71
C VAL A 388 10.95 -17.27 9.61
N VAL A 389 11.26 -16.96 8.35
CA VAL A 389 10.92 -17.80 7.20
C VAL A 389 12.13 -18.69 6.92
N ASP A 390 12.17 -19.85 7.56
CA ASP A 390 13.32 -20.76 7.64
C ASP A 390 13.33 -21.87 6.58
N ASP A 391 12.22 -22.04 5.86
CA ASP A 391 12.03 -22.99 4.76
C ASP A 391 12.35 -22.36 3.39
N VAL A 392 12.95 -21.15 3.35
CA VAL A 392 13.36 -20.52 2.09
C VAL A 392 14.36 -21.41 1.33
N GLY A 393 15.23 -22.14 2.02
CA GLY A 393 16.16 -23.09 1.40
C GLY A 393 15.45 -24.21 0.62
N GLU A 394 14.30 -24.68 1.10
CA GLU A 394 13.52 -25.75 0.45
C GLU A 394 12.96 -25.29 -0.91
N ILE A 395 12.65 -23.99 -1.04
CA ILE A 395 12.16 -23.39 -2.29
C ILE A 395 13.22 -23.48 -3.40
N PHE A 396 14.51 -23.42 -3.05
CA PHE A 396 15.63 -23.43 -3.99
C PHE A 396 16.35 -24.78 -4.06
N GLU A 397 15.88 -25.81 -3.33
CA GLU A 397 16.60 -27.09 -3.19
C GLU A 397 16.96 -27.71 -4.54
N ARG A 398 16.12 -27.52 -5.57
CA ARG A 398 16.34 -28.00 -6.96
C ARG A 398 16.27 -26.90 -8.01
N HIS A 399 16.29 -25.65 -7.58
CA HIS A 399 16.05 -24.47 -8.41
C HIS A 399 17.18 -23.44 -8.26
N GLY A 400 18.38 -23.91 -7.93
CA GLY A 400 19.57 -23.08 -7.96
C GLY A 400 20.00 -22.76 -9.40
N PHE A 401 21.13 -22.10 -9.51
CA PHE A 401 21.56 -21.40 -10.71
C PHE A 401 21.87 -22.31 -11.90
N CYS A 402 22.52 -23.46 -11.66
CA CYS A 402 22.79 -24.46 -12.70
C CYS A 402 21.63 -25.45 -12.90
N SER A 403 20.46 -25.22 -12.29
CA SER A 403 19.28 -26.04 -12.54
C SER A 403 18.63 -25.69 -13.89
N ASN A 404 18.08 -26.71 -14.55
CA ASN A 404 17.27 -26.53 -15.76
C ASN A 404 16.03 -25.64 -15.54
N GLU A 405 15.52 -25.59 -14.30
CA GLU A 405 14.42 -24.70 -13.88
C GLU A 405 14.91 -23.76 -12.77
N SER A 406 15.90 -22.91 -13.06
CA SER A 406 16.45 -21.97 -12.09
C SER A 406 15.40 -20.95 -11.58
N PHE A 407 15.41 -20.73 -10.28
CA PHE A 407 14.68 -19.64 -9.61
C PHE A 407 15.52 -18.40 -9.37
N ILE A 408 16.73 -18.39 -9.93
CA ILE A 408 17.76 -17.39 -9.72
C ILE A 408 18.16 -16.82 -11.07
N LEU A 409 18.20 -15.50 -11.17
CA LEU A 409 18.56 -14.81 -12.40
C LEU A 409 20.05 -14.93 -12.72
N SER A 410 20.36 -15.29 -13.95
CA SER A 410 21.71 -15.21 -14.50
C SER A 410 22.15 -13.77 -14.72
N LEU A 411 23.46 -13.57 -14.89
CA LEU A 411 24.01 -12.27 -15.32
C LEU A 411 23.38 -11.81 -16.63
N ARG A 412 23.21 -12.75 -17.57
CA ARG A 412 22.61 -12.50 -18.87
C ARG A 412 21.13 -12.15 -18.76
N ASP A 413 20.35 -12.95 -18.04
CA ASP A 413 18.91 -12.73 -17.88
C ASP A 413 18.64 -11.41 -17.15
N SER A 414 19.47 -11.05 -16.17
CA SER A 414 19.40 -9.73 -15.53
C SER A 414 19.55 -8.61 -16.56
N PHE A 415 20.55 -8.67 -17.43
CA PHE A 415 20.70 -7.67 -18.51
C PHE A 415 19.50 -7.64 -19.45
N GLU A 416 18.98 -8.80 -19.85
CA GLU A 416 17.84 -8.90 -20.76
C GLU A 416 16.52 -8.40 -20.12
N ILE A 417 16.33 -8.62 -18.82
CA ILE A 417 15.08 -8.33 -18.11
C ILE A 417 15.07 -6.90 -17.56
N GLN A 418 16.16 -6.43 -16.95
CA GLN A 418 16.21 -5.13 -16.29
C GLN A 418 17.19 -4.12 -16.89
N GLY A 419 18.02 -4.53 -17.86
CA GLY A 419 18.94 -3.63 -18.58
C GLY A 419 20.32 -3.44 -17.93
N ASN A 420 20.59 -4.14 -16.82
CA ASN A 420 21.90 -4.18 -16.15
C ASN A 420 22.06 -5.51 -15.39
N ASN A 421 23.23 -5.76 -14.79
CA ASN A 421 23.51 -7.00 -14.06
C ASN A 421 23.14 -6.97 -12.56
N PHE A 422 22.49 -5.92 -12.04
CA PHE A 422 22.24 -5.81 -10.60
C PHE A 422 21.23 -6.84 -10.08
N GLY A 423 20.37 -7.36 -10.95
CA GLY A 423 19.46 -8.48 -10.66
C GLY A 423 20.09 -9.86 -10.76
N ALA A 424 21.36 -9.98 -11.14
CA ALA A 424 22.04 -11.27 -11.14
C ALA A 424 22.04 -11.85 -9.71
N PHE A 425 21.88 -13.17 -9.62
CA PHE A 425 21.80 -13.92 -8.37
C PHE A 425 20.58 -13.59 -7.48
N HIS A 426 19.65 -12.77 -7.96
CA HIS A 426 18.39 -12.50 -7.27
C HIS A 426 17.29 -13.48 -7.69
N PRO A 427 16.27 -13.67 -6.85
CA PRO A 427 15.16 -14.53 -7.19
C PRO A 427 14.29 -13.97 -8.32
N ILE A 428 13.77 -14.87 -9.15
CA ILE A 428 12.69 -14.54 -10.08
C ILE A 428 11.35 -14.37 -9.33
N GLU A 429 10.34 -13.86 -10.03
CA GLU A 429 9.00 -13.65 -9.48
C GLU A 429 8.37 -14.92 -8.87
N GLU A 430 8.58 -16.09 -9.49
CA GLU A 430 8.05 -17.37 -8.98
C GLU A 430 8.63 -17.71 -7.61
N ALA A 431 9.92 -17.48 -7.40
CA ALA A 431 10.55 -17.65 -6.11
C ALA A 431 10.02 -16.66 -5.07
N HIS A 432 9.86 -15.39 -5.44
CA HIS A 432 9.21 -14.40 -4.58
C HIS A 432 7.78 -14.79 -4.21
N ARG A 433 7.02 -15.40 -5.13
CA ARG A 433 5.68 -15.94 -4.84
C ARG A 433 5.74 -17.04 -3.78
N ARG A 434 6.62 -18.03 -3.92
CA ARG A 434 6.77 -19.13 -2.95
C ARG A 434 7.25 -18.63 -1.58
N ILE A 435 8.21 -17.70 -1.54
CA ILE A 435 8.66 -17.06 -0.29
C ILE A 435 7.49 -16.35 0.39
N SER A 436 6.67 -15.61 -0.37
CA SER A 436 5.49 -14.93 0.17
C SER A 436 4.45 -15.90 0.73
N GLU A 437 4.35 -17.11 0.18
CA GLU A 437 3.41 -18.13 0.63
C GLU A 437 3.85 -18.76 1.95
N SER A 438 5.14 -19.11 2.06
CA SER A 438 5.70 -19.56 3.33
C SER A 438 5.54 -18.47 4.40
N ALA A 439 6.00 -17.26 4.13
CA ALA A 439 5.90 -16.14 5.07
C ALA A 439 4.44 -15.89 5.50
N TRP A 440 3.49 -15.91 4.56
CA TRP A 440 2.07 -15.75 4.83
C TRP A 440 1.51 -16.87 5.73
N SER A 441 1.92 -18.11 5.51
CA SER A 441 1.48 -19.25 6.32
C SER A 441 1.83 -19.06 7.81
N LYS A 442 2.98 -18.43 8.08
CA LYS A 442 3.50 -18.17 9.42
C LYS A 442 2.86 -16.97 10.10
N ILE A 443 2.42 -15.93 9.36
CA ILE A 443 1.90 -14.69 9.99
C ILE A 443 0.39 -14.46 9.90
N LYS A 444 -0.34 -15.16 9.02
CA LYS A 444 -1.76 -14.86 8.75
C LYS A 444 -2.64 -14.80 10.00
N HIS A 445 -2.31 -15.59 11.03
CA HIS A 445 -3.05 -15.66 12.28
C HIS A 445 -2.73 -14.52 13.26
N LEU A 446 -1.58 -13.85 13.12
CA LEU A 446 -1.10 -12.81 14.04
C LEU A 446 -1.69 -11.42 13.75
N ILE A 447 -2.19 -11.20 12.53
CA ILE A 447 -2.51 -9.85 12.02
C ILE A 447 -3.75 -9.23 12.70
N THR A 448 -4.74 -10.05 13.04
CA THR A 448 -6.02 -9.56 13.58
C THR A 448 -6.33 -9.99 15.00
N GLN A 449 -5.51 -10.87 15.59
CA GLN A 449 -5.62 -11.22 17.01
C GLN A 449 -5.46 -9.94 17.84
N SER A 450 -6.46 -9.70 18.70
CA SER A 450 -6.65 -8.48 19.48
C SER A 450 -5.60 -8.36 20.56
#